data_AF-A0A3D2FSL5-F1
#
_entry.id   AF-A0A3D2FSL5-F1
#
_cell.length_a   1.000
_cell.length_b   1.000
_cell.length_c   1.000
_cell.angle_alpha   90.00
_cell.angle_beta   90.00
_cell.angle_gamma   90.00
#
_symmetry.space_group_name_H-M   'P 1'
#
loop_
_entity.id
_entity.type
_entity.pdbx_description
1 polymer ?
#
loop_
_entity_poly.entity_id
_entity_poly.type
_entity_poly.pdbx_seq_one_letter_code
_entity_poly.pdbx_strand_id
1 'polypeptide(L)'
;ITEVGVYLDSESVFTLQTDYIEESGMMVPEKSVFKVGVKGISRWTTQNPFDFGGPGSDRQEFENIAKKAGFDAEKDEFVGEMIMIFSKYKVNQGIDDVLFIEEN
;
A
#
# COMPACT_ATOMS: atom_id res chain seq x y z
N ILE A 1 0.46 -17.29 -6.69
CA ILE A 1 0.99 -16.37 -5.67
C ILE A 1 2.03 -15.50 -6.35
N THR A 2 1.90 -14.18 -6.24
CA THR A 2 2.88 -13.20 -6.71
C THR A 2 3.46 -12.48 -5.52
N GLU A 3 4.77 -12.29 -5.48
CA GLU A 3 5.45 -11.57 -4.41
C GLU A 3 6.34 -10.47 -5.01
N VAL A 4 6.23 -9.27 -4.46
CA VAL A 4 7.09 -8.12 -4.75
C VAL A 4 7.73 -7.67 -3.46
N GLY A 5 9.06 -7.63 -3.43
CA GLY A 5 9.83 -7.11 -2.30
C GLY A 5 10.71 -5.93 -2.74
N VAL A 6 10.78 -4.89 -1.92
CA VAL A 6 11.72 -3.79 -2.10
C VAL A 6 12.70 -3.76 -0.93
N TYR A 7 13.97 -3.67 -1.27
CA TYR A 7 15.08 -3.72 -0.33
C TYR A 7 15.95 -2.49 -0.48
N LEU A 8 16.48 -2.00 0.64
CA LEU A 8 17.51 -0.97 0.69
C LEU A 8 18.72 -1.55 1.44
N ASP A 9 19.87 -1.63 0.77
CA ASP A 9 21.14 -2.16 1.32
C ASP A 9 21.05 -3.55 2.01
N SER A 10 20.04 -4.35 1.67
CA SER A 10 19.69 -5.70 2.22
C SER A 10 18.61 -5.73 3.31
N GLU A 11 18.05 -4.60 3.72
CA GLU A 11 16.87 -4.56 4.59
C GLU A 11 15.59 -4.49 3.75
N SER A 12 14.62 -5.37 4.04
CA SER A 12 13.30 -5.36 3.40
C SER A 12 12.51 -4.15 3.89
N VAL A 13 12.24 -3.21 2.99
CA VAL A 13 11.50 -1.98 3.27
C VAL A 13 9.99 -2.23 3.18
N PHE A 14 9.56 -2.95 2.15
CA PHE A 14 8.19 -3.42 2.05
C PHE A 14 8.09 -4.69 1.21
N THR A 15 7.08 -5.51 1.50
CA THR A 15 6.68 -6.65 0.68
C THR A 15 5.18 -6.58 0.38
N LEU A 16 4.80 -7.01 -0.82
CA LEU A 16 3.43 -7.21 -1.23
C LEU A 16 3.31 -8.62 -1.77
N GLN A 17 2.55 -9.47 -1.08
CA GLN A 17 2.22 -10.80 -1.53
C GLN A 17 0.75 -10.84 -1.92
N THR A 18 0.44 -11.34 -3.12
CA THR A 18 -0.93 -11.51 -3.61
C THR A 18 -1.19 -12.97 -3.94
N ASP A 19 -2.20 -13.52 -3.28
CA ASP A 19 -2.82 -14.80 -3.60
C ASP A 19 -3.95 -14.56 -4.60
N TYR A 20 -4.15 -15.50 -5.51
CA TYR A 20 -5.13 -15.39 -6.59
C TYR A 20 -6.05 -16.61 -6.58
N ILE A 21 -7.31 -16.38 -6.93
CA ILE A 21 -8.33 -17.40 -7.16
C ILE A 21 -8.77 -17.36 -8.62
N GLU A 22 -9.27 -18.49 -9.11
CA GLU A 22 -9.93 -18.55 -10.41
C GLU A 22 -11.41 -18.20 -10.23
N GLU A 23 -11.88 -17.17 -10.95
CA GLU A 23 -13.29 -16.78 -11.01
C GLU A 23 -13.69 -16.64 -12.48
N SER A 24 -14.69 -17.41 -12.92
CA SER A 24 -15.19 -17.35 -14.31
C SER A 24 -14.09 -17.47 -15.38
N GLY A 25 -13.07 -18.30 -15.13
CA GLY A 25 -11.95 -18.54 -16.05
C GLY A 25 -10.86 -17.46 -16.05
N MET A 26 -10.90 -16.50 -15.10
CA MET A 26 -9.88 -15.47 -14.92
C MET A 26 -9.22 -15.61 -13.54
N MET A 27 -7.90 -15.41 -13.48
CA MET A 27 -7.17 -15.32 -12.20
C MET A 27 -7.34 -13.92 -11.63
N VAL A 28 -8.04 -13.81 -10.50
CA VAL A 28 -8.29 -12.54 -9.79
C VAL A 28 -7.67 -12.58 -8.40
N PRO A 29 -7.26 -11.44 -7.82
CA PRO A 29 -6.74 -11.41 -6.46
C PRO A 29 -7.75 -11.97 -5.45
N GLU A 30 -7.32 -12.76 -4.48
CA GLU A 30 -8.18 -13.17 -3.35
C GLU A 30 -7.77 -12.38 -2.11
N LYS A 31 -6.46 -12.29 -1.90
CA LYS A 31 -5.87 -11.70 -0.72
C LYS A 31 -4.54 -11.08 -1.08
N SER A 32 -4.33 -9.86 -0.61
CA SER A 32 -3.01 -9.23 -0.65
C SER A 32 -2.55 -8.89 0.75
N VAL A 33 -1.36 -9.34 1.11
CA VAL A 33 -0.69 -9.00 2.36
C VAL A 33 0.43 -8.01 2.03
N PHE A 34 0.26 -6.79 2.49
CA PHE A 34 1.28 -5.75 2.41
C PHE A 34 1.96 -5.61 3.77
N LYS A 35 3.27 -5.80 3.81
CA LYS A 35 4.09 -5.59 5.00
C LYS A 35 5.06 -4.45 4.72
N VAL A 36 5.21 -3.56 5.69
CA VAL A 36 6.18 -2.47 5.64
C VAL A 36 7.03 -2.51 6.90
N GLY A 37 8.33 -2.40 6.74
CA GLY A 37 9.32 -2.38 7.80
C GLY A 37 10.36 -1.32 7.49
N VAL A 38 10.31 -0.19 8.18
CA VAL A 38 11.25 0.91 7.98
C VAL A 38 12.04 1.11 9.26
N LYS A 39 13.37 1.05 9.18
CA LYS A 39 14.28 1.45 10.26
C LYS A 39 14.93 2.78 9.95
N GLY A 40 15.36 3.47 10.99
CA GLY A 40 16.04 4.76 10.86
C GLY A 40 15.12 5.84 10.32
N ILE A 41 13.82 5.76 10.59
CA ILE A 41 12.79 6.60 9.96
C ILE A 41 12.97 8.09 10.28
N SER A 42 13.65 8.40 11.39
CA SER A 42 14.12 9.75 11.74
C SER A 42 14.99 10.39 10.66
N ARG A 43 15.66 9.59 9.83
CA ARG A 43 16.54 10.04 8.74
C ARG A 43 15.80 10.20 7.41
N TRP A 44 14.53 9.81 7.35
CA TRP A 44 13.74 9.87 6.13
C TRP A 44 13.16 11.26 5.97
N THR A 45 13.30 11.79 4.75
CA THR A 45 12.62 13.02 4.35
C THR A 45 11.52 12.64 3.36
N THR A 46 10.36 13.26 3.50
CA THR A 46 9.26 13.06 2.55
C THR A 46 8.93 14.35 1.84
N GLN A 47 8.50 14.22 0.59
CA GLN A 47 7.81 15.30 -0.11
C GLN A 47 6.32 15.12 0.14
N ASN A 48 5.65 16.23 0.42
CA ASN A 48 4.20 16.23 0.54
C ASN A 48 3.61 15.66 -0.77
N PRO A 49 2.85 14.55 -0.72
CA PRO A 49 2.33 13.90 -1.93
C PRO A 49 1.28 14.76 -2.66
N PHE A 50 0.75 15.79 -2.00
CA PHE A 50 -0.16 16.78 -2.60
C PHE A 50 0.58 17.96 -3.25
N ASP A 51 1.90 18.00 -3.12
CA ASP A 51 2.74 19.04 -3.67
C ASP A 51 3.43 18.49 -4.92
N PHE A 52 2.98 18.93 -6.10
CA PHE A 52 3.39 18.39 -7.41
C PHE A 52 4.83 18.78 -7.83
N GLY A 53 5.73 19.04 -6.86
CA GLY A 53 7.17 19.17 -7.09
C GLY A 53 7.64 20.50 -7.69
N GLY A 54 7.17 21.64 -7.17
CA GLY A 54 7.68 22.97 -7.54
C GLY A 54 8.97 23.38 -6.79
N PRO A 55 9.72 24.40 -7.25
CA PRO A 55 10.96 24.87 -6.62
C PRO A 55 10.84 25.41 -5.18
N GLY A 56 9.63 25.42 -4.61
CA GLY A 56 9.35 25.78 -3.21
C GLY A 56 8.72 24.65 -2.39
N SER A 57 8.71 23.40 -2.89
CA SER A 57 8.21 22.26 -2.11
C SER A 57 9.23 21.91 -1.02
N ASP A 58 9.05 22.43 0.17
CA ASP A 58 9.91 22.11 1.31
C ASP A 58 9.75 20.62 1.68
N ARG A 59 10.88 19.92 1.77
CA ARG A 59 10.90 18.55 2.30
C ARG A 59 10.46 18.61 3.76
N GLN A 60 9.39 17.90 4.10
CA GLN A 60 8.96 17.79 5.49
C GLN A 60 9.72 16.65 6.17
N GLU A 61 10.14 16.88 7.40
CA GLU A 61 10.67 15.84 8.26
C GLU A 61 9.58 14.78 8.48
N PHE A 62 9.87 13.55 8.08
CA PHE A 62 8.92 12.44 8.12
C PHE A 62 8.45 12.16 9.56
N GLU A 63 9.29 12.46 10.56
CA GLU A 63 9.01 12.27 11.99
C GLU A 63 7.68 12.92 12.43
N ASN A 64 7.35 14.12 11.92
CA ASN A 64 6.13 14.82 12.29
C ASN A 64 4.86 14.14 11.74
N ILE A 65 4.97 13.51 10.57
CA ILE A 65 3.90 12.73 9.97
C ILE A 65 3.77 11.39 10.70
N ALA A 66 4.92 10.75 10.98
CA ALA A 66 4.99 9.47 11.68
C ALA A 66 4.39 9.57 13.09
N LYS A 67 4.73 10.60 13.88
CA LYS A 67 4.17 10.81 15.23
C LYS A 67 2.65 10.88 15.23
N LYS A 68 2.04 11.53 14.23
CA LYS A 68 0.58 11.57 14.07
C LYS A 68 -0.04 10.21 13.74
N ALA A 69 0.75 9.31 13.13
CA ALA A 69 0.35 7.95 12.81
C ALA A 69 0.63 6.93 13.95
N GLY A 70 1.06 7.39 15.12
CA GLY A 70 1.36 6.53 16.28
C GLY A 70 2.77 5.94 16.29
N PHE A 71 3.70 6.54 15.57
CA PHE A 71 5.12 6.16 15.60
C PHE A 71 5.77 6.46 16.96
N ASP A 72 6.51 5.48 17.46
CA ASP A 72 7.34 5.59 18.66
C ASP A 72 8.77 5.98 18.28
N ALA A 73 9.11 7.25 18.53
CA ALA A 73 10.41 7.82 18.18
C ALA A 73 11.59 7.16 18.91
N GLU A 74 11.36 6.51 20.06
CA GLU A 74 12.44 5.82 20.79
C GLU A 74 12.90 4.54 20.10
N LYS A 75 12.03 3.92 19.29
CA LYS A 75 12.37 2.69 18.56
C LYS A 75 12.99 2.96 17.20
N ASP A 76 12.82 4.17 16.66
CA ASP A 76 13.30 4.58 15.32
C ASP A 76 12.93 3.59 14.20
N GLU A 77 11.84 2.85 14.37
CA GLU A 77 11.35 1.84 13.45
C GLU A 77 9.83 1.87 13.32
N PHE A 78 9.34 1.55 12.14
CA PHE A 78 7.92 1.38 11.84
C PHE A 78 7.71 0.01 11.21
N VAL A 79 6.83 -0.79 11.82
CA VAL A 79 6.40 -2.08 11.26
C VAL A 79 4.89 -2.07 11.15
N GLY A 80 4.38 -2.34 9.95
CA GLY A 80 2.95 -2.38 9.66
C GLY A 80 2.60 -3.55 8.76
N GLU A 81 1.40 -4.09 8.97
CA GLU A 81 0.79 -5.08 8.09
C GLU A 81 -0.61 -4.59 7.68
N MET A 82 -0.88 -4.61 6.38
CA MET A 82 -2.20 -4.36 5.81
C MET A 82 -2.64 -5.61 5.06
N ILE A 83 -3.80 -6.16 5.45
CA ILE A 83 -4.42 -7.30 4.77
C ILE A 83 -5.60 -6.78 3.96
N MET A 84 -5.52 -6.94 2.65
CA MET A 84 -6.60 -6.67 1.71
C MET A 84 -7.27 -8.00 1.34
N ILE A 85 -8.58 -8.10 1.54
CA ILE A 85 -9.38 -9.25 1.15
C ILE A 85 -10.32 -8.80 0.03
N PHE A 86 -10.27 -9.50 -1.10
CA PHE A 86 -11.10 -9.20 -2.24
C PHE A 86 -12.21 -10.24 -2.37
N SER A 87 -13.42 -9.79 -2.66
CA SER A 87 -14.58 -10.66 -2.78
C SER A 87 -15.60 -10.05 -3.74
N LYS A 88 -16.61 -10.85 -4.11
CA LYS A 88 -17.73 -10.44 -4.98
C LYS A 88 -17.28 -10.00 -6.37
N TYR A 89 -16.37 -10.75 -6.97
CA TYR A 89 -15.98 -10.55 -8.35
C TYR A 89 -17.18 -10.72 -9.29
N LYS A 90 -17.34 -9.77 -10.21
CA LYS A 90 -18.27 -9.87 -11.32
C LYS A 90 -17.50 -9.64 -12.60
N VAL A 91 -17.47 -10.65 -13.47
CA VAL A 91 -16.91 -10.50 -14.81
C VAL A 91 -17.87 -9.67 -15.63
N ASN A 92 -17.40 -8.52 -16.10
CA ASN A 92 -18.14 -7.67 -17.02
C ASN A 92 -18.20 -8.33 -18.41
N GLN A 93 -19.40 -8.69 -18.88
CA GLN A 93 -19.60 -9.30 -20.20
C GLN A 93 -19.88 -8.28 -21.32
N GLY A 94 -19.90 -6.98 -21.04
CA GLY A 94 -20.12 -5.93 -22.04
C GLY A 94 -20.90 -4.73 -21.50
N ILE A 95 -21.23 -3.78 -22.40
CA ILE A 95 -21.88 -2.52 -22.03
C ILE A 95 -23.30 -2.70 -21.44
N ASP A 96 -23.91 -3.86 -21.70
CA ASP A 96 -25.25 -4.21 -21.22
C ASP A 96 -25.25 -4.81 -19.81
N ASP A 97 -24.07 -5.08 -19.25
CA ASP A 97 -23.94 -5.65 -17.92
C ASP A 97 -24.13 -4.55 -16.86
N VAL A 98 -25.06 -4.74 -15.92
CA VAL A 98 -25.32 -3.78 -14.85
C VAL A 98 -24.12 -3.79 -13.89
N LEU A 99 -23.18 -2.88 -14.11
CA LEU A 99 -21.95 -2.73 -13.31
C LEU A 99 -22.18 -1.87 -12.06
N PHE A 100 -23.19 -1.01 -12.11
CA PHE A 100 -23.55 -0.11 -11.03
C PHE A 100 -24.93 -0.52 -10.52
N ILE A 101 -24.96 -1.15 -9.34
CA ILE A 101 -26.20 -1.32 -8.60
C ILE A 101 -26.37 -0.02 -7.80
N GLU A 102 -27.31 0.83 -8.19
CA GLU A 102 -27.75 1.93 -7.33
C GLU A 102 -28.48 1.30 -6.14
N GLU A 103 -27.89 1.41 -4.94
CA GLU A 103 -28.61 1.12 -3.70
C GLU A 103 -29.67 2.21 -3.52
N ASN A 104 -30.95 1.83 -3.67
CA ASN A 104 -32.11 2.67 -3.34
C ASN A 104 -32.35 2.69 -1.82
#